data_AF-A0A968YXX8-F1
#
_entry.id   AF-A0A968YXX8-F1
#
_cell.length_a   1.000
_cell.length_b   1.000
_cell.length_c   1.000
_cell.angle_alpha   90.00
_cell.angle_beta   90.00
_cell.angle_gamma   90.00
#
_symmetry.space_group_name_H-M   'P 1'
#
loop_
_entity.id
_entity.type
_entity.pdbx_description
1 polymer ?
#
loop_
_entity_poly.entity_id
_entity_poly.type
_entity_poly.pdbx_seq_one_letter_code
_entity_poly.pdbx_strand_id
1 'polypeptide(L)' 'MDVDAAIEWLDSQVLAETGNRLTELQRILSIQVWQGRTYAEIADRYGCTEGHAKDIGSDLWKLLSDVLGERITKRIFG' A
#
# COMPACT_ATOMS: atom_id res chain seq x y z
N MET A 1 2.45 -16.34 4.42
CA MET A 1 3.04 -15.22 5.20
C MET A 1 1.88 -14.41 5.73
N ASP A 2 1.96 -13.93 6.97
CA ASP A 2 0.90 -13.08 7.54
C ASP A 2 0.94 -11.69 6.87
N VAL A 3 -0.22 -11.02 6.76
CA VAL A 3 -0.30 -9.66 6.20
C VAL A 3 0.57 -8.68 6.96
N ASP A 4 0.61 -8.83 8.28
CA ASP A 4 1.39 -7.94 9.13
C ASP A 4 2.89 -8.10 8.86
N ALA A 5 3.35 -9.35 8.77
CA ALA A 5 4.75 -9.67 8.47
C ALA A 5 5.19 -9.18 7.09
N ALA A 6 4.31 -9.24 6.10
CA ALA A 6 4.61 -8.73 4.76
C ALA A 6 4.72 -7.20 4.74
N ILE A 7 3.85 -6.50 5.47
CA ILE A 7 3.89 -5.04 5.59
C ILE A 7 5.12 -4.56 6.37
N GLU A 8 5.52 -5.26 7.42
CA GLU A 8 6.76 -4.99 8.17
C GLU A 8 8.00 -5.16 7.29
N TRP A 9 8.03 -6.23 6.47
CA TRP A 9 9.10 -6.44 5.50
C TRP A 9 9.12 -5.34 4.44
N LEU A 10 7.96 -4.97 3.91
CA LEU A 10 7.82 -3.90 2.92
C LEU A 10 8.27 -2.54 3.45
N ASP A 11 7.87 -2.20 4.68
CA ASP A 11 8.27 -0.97 5.37
C ASP A 11 9.80 -0.90 5.52
N SER A 12 10.43 -2.04 5.82
CA SER A 12 11.88 -2.15 5.91
C SER A 12 12.57 -1.93 4.56
N GLN A 13 12.01 -2.45 3.46
CA GLN A 13 12.53 -2.21 2.11
C GLN A 13 12.39 -0.73 1.72
N VAL A 14 11.22 -0.13 1.93
CA VAL A 14 10.96 1.28 1.61
C VAL A 14 11.87 2.18 2.45
N LEU A 15 12.09 1.86 3.73
CA LEU A 15 13.04 2.57 4.59
C LEU A 15 14.48 2.47 4.08
N ALA A 16 14.91 1.30 3.61
CA ALA A 16 16.25 1.10 3.10
C ALA A 16 16.51 1.87 1.79
N GLU A 17 15.54 1.89 0.89
CA GLU A 17 15.66 2.52 -0.44
C GLU A 17 15.36 4.02 -0.41
N THR A 18 14.26 4.44 0.22
CA THR A 18 13.79 5.84 0.23
C THR A 18 14.25 6.62 1.45
N GLY A 19 14.68 5.94 2.53
CA GLY A 19 14.97 6.58 3.81
C GLY A 19 13.71 6.98 4.60
N ASN A 20 12.52 6.72 4.06
CA ASN A 20 11.23 7.00 4.69
C ASN A 20 10.43 5.71 4.88
N ARG A 21 9.53 5.70 5.86
CA ARG A 21 8.61 4.57 6.10
C ARG A 21 7.30 4.76 5.37
N LEU A 22 6.56 3.67 5.21
CA LEU A 22 5.19 3.72 4.73
C LEU A 22 4.35 4.50 5.75
N THR A 23 3.56 5.44 5.24
CA THR A 23 2.61 6.15 6.10
C THR A 23 1.54 5.19 6.62
N GLU A 24 0.90 5.53 7.74
CA GLU A 24 -0.16 4.70 8.32
C GLU A 24 -1.29 4.43 7.32
N LEU A 25 -1.66 5.43 6.52
CA LEU A 25 -2.66 5.30 5.47
C LEU A 25 -2.23 4.30 4.38
N GLN A 26 -0.96 4.37 3.97
CA GLN A 26 -0.36 3.46 3.00
C GLN A 26 -0.31 2.01 3.51
N ARG A 27 0.09 1.80 4.77
CA ARG A 27 0.09 0.48 5.42
C ARG A 27 -1.33 -0.08 5.46
N ILE A 28 -2.30 0.71 5.92
CA ILE A 28 -3.67 0.23 6.05
C ILE A 28 -4.31 0.00 4.68
N LEU A 29 -4.04 0.85 3.69
CA LEU A 29 -4.46 0.62 2.31
C LEU A 29 -3.91 -0.72 1.79
N SER A 30 -2.63 -1.00 2.03
CA SER A 30 -2.00 -2.27 1.64
C SER A 30 -2.68 -3.47 2.30
N ILE A 31 -2.95 -3.41 3.61
CA ILE A 31 -3.65 -4.46 4.36
C ILE A 31 -5.08 -4.64 3.86
N GLN A 32 -5.83 -3.56 3.66
CA GLN A 32 -7.21 -3.61 3.18
C GLN A 32 -7.28 -4.18 1.77
N VAL A 33 -6.33 -3.82 0.90
CA VAL A 33 -6.22 -4.39 -0.45
C VAL A 33 -5.93 -5.90 -0.39
N TRP A 34 -5.03 -6.36 0.48
CA TRP A 34 -4.81 -7.79 0.74
C TRP A 34 -6.05 -8.51 1.28
N GLN A 35 -6.88 -7.82 2.05
CA GLN A 35 -8.18 -8.33 2.52
C GLN A 35 -9.27 -8.31 1.42
N GLY A 36 -8.94 -7.92 0.18
CA GLY A 36 -9.87 -7.87 -0.94
C GLY A 36 -10.80 -6.64 -0.95
N ARG A 37 -10.55 -5.65 -0.08
CA ARG A 37 -11.36 -4.42 -0.03
C ARG A 37 -11.17 -3.58 -1.29
N THR A 38 -12.19 -2.81 -1.61
CA THR A 38 -12.14 -1.82 -2.69
C THR A 38 -11.68 -0.46 -2.17
N TYR A 39 -11.16 0.39 -3.06
CA TYR A 39 -10.81 1.77 -2.70
C TYR A 39 -12.01 2.56 -2.17
N ALA A 40 -13.22 2.23 -2.62
CA ALA A 40 -14.46 2.82 -2.10
C ALA A 40 -14.67 2.49 -0.61
N GLU A 41 -14.50 1.22 -0.22
CA GLU A 41 -14.62 0.82 1.19
C GLU A 41 -13.50 1.41 2.06
N ILE A 42 -12.27 1.48 1.53
CA ILE A 42 -11.15 2.08 2.23
C ILE A 42 -11.40 3.58 2.44
N ALA A 43 -11.89 4.26 1.39
CA ALA A 43 -12.23 5.67 1.42
C ALA A 43 -13.35 5.97 2.43
N ASP A 44 -14.42 5.18 2.42
CA ASP A 44 -15.53 5.29 3.38
C ASP A 44 -15.04 5.16 4.83
N ARG A 45 -14.20 4.14 5.09
CA ARG A 45 -13.65 3.88 6.42
C ARG A 45 -12.69 4.97 6.92
N TYR A 46 -12.02 5.67 6.00
CA TYR A 46 -11.08 6.75 6.31
C TYR A 46 -11.68 8.15 6.21
N GLY A 47 -12.94 8.29 5.81
CA GLY A 47 -13.55 9.59 5.52
C GLY A 47 -12.90 10.32 4.35
N CYS A 48 -12.31 9.58 3.42
CA CYS A 48 -11.70 10.10 2.20
C CYS A 48 -12.61 9.84 0.99
N THR A 49 -12.31 10.44 -0.15
CA THR A 49 -12.99 10.10 -1.42
C THR A 49 -12.31 8.89 -2.07
N GLU A 50 -13.07 8.11 -2.84
CA GLU A 50 -12.50 7.00 -3.62
C GLU A 50 -11.31 7.45 -4.49
N GLY A 51 -11.43 8.65 -5.08
CA GLY A 51 -10.36 9.25 -5.88
C GLY A 51 -9.08 9.46 -5.07
N HIS A 52 -9.19 9.97 -3.84
CA HIS A 52 -8.05 10.16 -2.94
C HIS A 52 -7.42 8.82 -2.52
N ALA A 53 -8.24 7.81 -2.19
CA ALA A 53 -7.73 6.47 -1.88
C ALA A 53 -7.03 5.83 -3.10
N LYS A 54 -7.54 6.04 -4.32
CA LYS A 54 -6.89 5.60 -5.56
C LYS A 54 -5.56 6.31 -5.81
N ASP A 55 -5.48 7.60 -5.54
CA ASP A 55 -4.27 8.39 -5.72
C ASP A 55 -3.17 7.88 -4.79
N ILE A 56 -3.48 7.74 -3.49
CA ILE A 56 -2.54 7.21 -2.50
C ILE A 56 -2.16 5.77 -2.80
N GLY A 57 -3.12 4.94 -3.21
CA GLY A 57 -2.82 3.58 -3.65
C GLY A 57 -1.90 3.55 -4.85
N SER A 58 -2.12 4.41 -5.84
CA SER A 58 -1.28 4.48 -7.05
C SER A 58 0.14 4.93 -6.73
N ASP A 59 0.28 5.91 -5.83
CA ASP A 59 1.58 6.40 -5.36
C ASP A 59 2.33 5.32 -4.57
N LEU A 60 1.63 4.61 -3.70
CA LEU A 60 2.14 3.43 -2.99
C LEU A 60 2.66 2.37 -3.98
N TRP A 61 1.84 1.95 -4.96
CA TRP A 61 2.26 0.90 -5.91
C TRP A 61 3.47 1.32 -6.75
N LYS A 62 3.57 2.60 -7.10
CA LYS A 62 4.76 3.15 -7.76
C LYS A 62 5.99 3.07 -6.87
N LEU A 63 5.88 3.56 -5.63
CA LEU A 63 6.96 3.51 -4.65
C LEU A 63 7.46 2.08 -4.45
N LEU A 64 6.55 1.14 -4.26
CA LEU A 64 6.88 -0.27 -4.12
C LEU A 64 7.49 -0.85 -5.38
N SER A 65 7.04 -0.40 -6.56
CA SER A 65 7.64 -0.87 -7.80
C SER A 65 9.09 -0.42 -7.98
N ASP A 66 9.39 0.79 -7.52
CA ASP A 66 10.73 1.37 -7.53
C ASP A 66 11.63 0.61 -6.54
N VAL A 67 11.17 0.47 -5.30
CA VAL A 67 11.88 -0.19 -4.19
C VAL A 67 12.14 -1.68 -4.45
N LEU A 68 11.16 -2.42 -4.98
CA LEU A 68 11.33 -3.84 -5.28
C LEU A 68 11.99 -4.09 -6.65
N GLY A 69 12.11 -3.07 -7.49
CA GLY A 69 12.59 -3.22 -8.87
C GLY A 69 11.64 -4.03 -9.78
N GLU A 70 10.42 -4.30 -9.33
CA GLU A 70 9.41 -5.07 -10.06
C GLU A 70 8.09 -4.31 -10.14
N ARG A 71 7.31 -4.50 -11.20
CA ARG A 71 6.03 -3.79 -11.34
C ARG A 71 4.99 -4.30 -10.34
N ILE A 72 4.86 -3.61 -9.22
CA ILE A 72 3.83 -3.84 -8.22
C ILE A 72 2.54 -3.11 -8.60
N THR A 73 1.41 -3.81 -8.56
CA THR A 73 0.08 -3.23 -8.75
C THR A 73 -0.92 -3.89 -7.81
N LYS A 74 -2.03 -3.22 -7.49
CA LYS A 74 -3.14 -3.78 -6.68
C LYS A 74 -3.53 -5.22 -7.06
N ARG A 75 -3.49 -5.57 -8.35
CA ARG A 75 -3.89 -6.90 -8.84
C ARG A 75 -2.86 -7.99 -8.51
N ILE A 76 -1.60 -7.61 -8.41
CA ILE A 76 -0.46 -8.51 -8.13
C ILE A 76 -0.16 -8.51 -6.62
N PHE A 77 -0.52 -7.41 -5.95
CA PHE A 77 -0.35 -7.25 -4.52
C PHE A 77 -1.48 -7.95 -3.76
N GLY A 78 -1.36 -9.27 -3.62
CA GLY A 78 -2.32 -10.15 -2.95
C GLY A 78 -2.13 -11.61 -3.37
#